data_AF-A0A1T5GIE6-F1
#
_entry.id   AF-A0A1T5GIE6-F1
#
_cell.length_a   1.000
_cell.length_b   1.000
_cell.length_c   1.000
_cell.angle_alpha   90.00
_cell.angle_beta   90.00
_cell.angle_gamma   90.00
#
_symmetry.space_group_name_H-M   'P 1'
#
loop_
_entity.id
_entity.type
_entity.pdbx_description
1 polymer ?
#
loop_
_entity_poly.entity_id
_entity_poly.type
_entity_poly.pdbx_seq_one_letter_code
_entity_poly.pdbx_strand_id
1 'polypeptide(L)'
;MHLFYTIPTDSFVPLSHDKAYLFVHYDKIANFLSLHMNRKYRHMLAKPIKNNYDIEWYSPYNNLKPNERSSVSEHSNEKYWEFYNELESKIKQLSRANDENARDWMSLLNKVFSPENNILFTNGTDICIVWGWKFENNQIVRPDLLMSTNDQLEVSNQDVDELTNFSDQSKIESEANSGEKVSNKEEDKLVEEEFFWRDESEVQEQVIIDPTDKETMPAEAKPSFLEFLKYFASKYWWLLIVLLALLAFILLYKSLTI
;
A
#
# COMPACT_ATOMS: atom_id res chain seq x y z
N MET A 1 -17.46 -3.28 8.55
CA MET A 1 -16.01 -3.40 8.85
C MET A 1 -15.80 -2.98 10.29
N HIS A 2 -14.80 -3.55 10.96
CA HIS A 2 -14.47 -3.33 12.36
C HIS A 2 -13.11 -2.65 12.44
N LEU A 3 -13.01 -1.62 13.27
CA LEU A 3 -11.73 -1.03 13.65
C LEU A 3 -10.91 -2.08 14.41
N PHE A 4 -9.66 -2.29 14.02
CA PHE A 4 -8.78 -3.27 14.68
C PHE A 4 -7.35 -2.76 14.92
N TYR A 5 -6.94 -1.68 14.27
CA TYR A 5 -5.59 -1.14 14.42
C TYR A 5 -5.59 0.38 14.23
N THR A 6 -4.79 1.07 15.02
CA THR A 6 -4.67 2.54 14.98
C THR A 6 -3.21 2.91 15.19
N ILE A 7 -2.72 3.88 14.42
CA ILE A 7 -1.42 4.52 14.66
C ILE A 7 -1.58 6.03 14.69
N PRO A 8 -0.80 6.74 15.51
CA PRO A 8 -0.69 8.19 15.42
C PRO A 8 0.00 8.61 14.10
N THR A 9 -0.43 9.72 13.52
CA THR A 9 0.08 10.28 12.25
C THR A 9 1.52 10.77 12.31
N ASP A 10 2.05 11.03 13.50
CA ASP A 10 3.43 11.45 13.75
C ASP A 10 4.39 10.26 13.96
N SER A 11 3.86 9.05 14.12
CA SER A 11 4.66 7.86 14.43
C SER A 11 5.31 7.25 13.18
N PHE A 12 4.76 7.49 12.00
CA PHE A 12 5.22 6.88 10.75
C PHE A 12 5.16 7.84 9.56
N VAL A 13 6.04 7.62 8.58
CA VAL A 13 6.08 8.43 7.35
C VAL A 13 5.04 7.89 6.36
N PRO A 14 4.06 8.71 5.92
CA PRO A 14 3.10 8.28 4.90
C PRO A 14 3.80 8.08 3.55
N LEU A 15 3.40 7.04 2.83
CA LEU A 15 3.87 6.80 1.46
C LEU A 15 2.95 7.50 0.45
N SER A 16 3.50 7.86 -0.69
CA SER A 16 2.77 8.51 -1.78
C SER A 16 2.93 7.80 -3.11
N HIS A 17 1.89 7.95 -3.93
CA HIS A 17 1.91 7.61 -5.34
C HIS A 17 1.44 8.82 -6.14
N ASP A 18 2.27 9.21 -7.10
CA ASP A 18 2.18 10.50 -7.80
C ASP A 18 2.07 11.70 -6.85
N LYS A 19 0.89 12.32 -6.78
CA LYS A 19 0.60 13.53 -6.00
C LYS A 19 -0.33 13.26 -4.82
N ALA A 20 -0.63 12.00 -4.52
CA ALA A 20 -1.55 11.60 -3.47
C ALA A 20 -0.89 10.61 -2.49
N TYR A 21 -1.37 10.59 -1.26
CA TYR A 21 -0.98 9.56 -0.31
C TYR A 21 -1.55 8.20 -0.71
N LEU A 22 -0.81 7.12 -0.45
CA LEU A 22 -1.20 5.76 -0.84
C LEU A 22 -2.60 5.39 -0.33
N PHE A 23 -2.94 5.77 0.90
CA PHE A 23 -4.21 5.42 1.54
C PHE A 23 -5.44 5.92 0.76
N VAL A 24 -5.31 7.00 -0.03
CA VAL A 24 -6.40 7.55 -0.86
C VAL A 24 -6.78 6.57 -1.98
N HIS A 25 -5.88 5.69 -2.39
CA HIS A 25 -6.12 4.71 -3.45
C HIS A 25 -6.81 3.44 -2.97
N TYR A 26 -7.33 3.38 -1.73
CA TYR A 26 -7.96 2.18 -1.19
C TYR A 26 -9.01 1.57 -2.12
N ASP A 27 -9.99 2.36 -2.58
CA ASP A 27 -11.07 1.81 -3.42
C ASP A 27 -10.55 1.35 -4.78
N LYS A 28 -9.58 2.08 -5.37
CA LYS A 28 -8.88 1.70 -6.61
C LYS A 28 -8.21 0.32 -6.45
N ILE A 29 -7.47 0.11 -5.36
CA ILE A 29 -6.73 -1.13 -5.11
C ILE A 29 -7.68 -2.27 -4.71
N ALA A 30 -8.67 -2.01 -3.86
CA ALA A 30 -9.65 -3.02 -3.44
C ALA A 30 -10.48 -3.54 -4.62
N ASN A 31 -10.82 -2.66 -5.56
CA ASN A 31 -11.47 -3.05 -6.82
C ASN A 31 -10.52 -3.89 -7.69
N PHE A 32 -9.24 -3.50 -7.81
CA PHE A 32 -8.26 -4.31 -8.53
C PHE A 32 -8.16 -5.73 -7.97
N LEU A 33 -8.04 -5.88 -6.64
CA LEU A 33 -8.03 -7.18 -5.97
C LEU A 33 -9.33 -7.97 -6.22
N SER A 34 -10.46 -7.29 -6.33
CA SER A 34 -11.75 -7.95 -6.54
C SER A 34 -11.97 -8.44 -7.97
N LEU A 35 -11.39 -7.74 -8.96
CA LEU A 35 -11.61 -7.98 -10.38
C LEU A 35 -10.51 -8.84 -11.03
N HIS A 36 -9.27 -8.72 -10.55
CA HIS A 36 -8.11 -9.29 -11.23
C HIS A 36 -7.34 -10.35 -10.42
N MET A 37 -7.72 -10.55 -9.15
CA MET A 37 -7.12 -11.55 -8.27
C MET A 37 -8.16 -12.60 -7.87
N ASN A 38 -7.70 -13.72 -7.30
CA ASN A 38 -8.60 -14.70 -6.72
C ASN A 38 -9.55 -14.08 -5.68
N ARG A 39 -10.84 -14.46 -5.74
CA ARG A 39 -11.90 -13.97 -4.84
C ARG A 39 -11.55 -14.08 -3.35
N LYS A 40 -10.72 -15.05 -2.96
CA LYS A 40 -10.26 -15.22 -1.57
C LYS A 40 -9.46 -14.02 -1.04
N TYR A 41 -8.89 -13.18 -1.90
CA TYR A 41 -8.08 -12.02 -1.51
C TYR A 41 -8.85 -10.70 -1.41
N ARG A 42 -10.14 -10.68 -1.76
CA ARG A 42 -10.99 -9.48 -1.79
C ARG A 42 -10.94 -8.63 -0.52
N HIS A 43 -10.81 -9.28 0.64
CA HIS A 43 -10.87 -8.65 1.96
C HIS A 43 -9.53 -8.65 2.69
N MET A 44 -8.45 -8.95 1.97
CA MET A 44 -7.10 -9.05 2.55
C MET A 44 -6.49 -7.68 2.85
N LEU A 45 -6.92 -6.63 2.15
CA LEU A 45 -6.43 -5.26 2.37
C LEU A 45 -7.31 -4.52 3.39
N ALA A 46 -6.70 -4.02 4.47
CA ALA A 46 -7.40 -3.20 5.45
C ALA A 46 -7.74 -1.81 4.87
N LYS A 47 -8.88 -1.25 5.26
CA LYS A 47 -9.30 0.11 4.86
C LYS A 47 -8.73 1.14 5.83
N PRO A 48 -7.79 2.01 5.40
CA PRO A 48 -7.32 3.13 6.22
C PRO A 48 -8.36 4.27 6.22
N ILE A 49 -8.58 4.88 7.38
CA ILE A 49 -9.37 6.09 7.57
C ILE A 49 -8.55 7.05 8.44
N LYS A 50 -8.31 8.26 7.94
CA LYS A 50 -7.68 9.31 8.73
C LYS A 50 -8.71 9.93 9.66
N ASN A 51 -8.46 9.87 10.96
CA ASN A 51 -9.27 10.48 12.00
C ASN A 51 -8.42 11.47 12.82
N ASN A 52 -8.49 12.75 12.46
CA ASN A 52 -7.67 13.81 13.07
C ASN A 52 -6.15 13.50 13.02
N TYR A 53 -5.58 13.16 14.18
CA TYR A 53 -4.17 12.84 14.38
C TYR A 53 -3.87 11.36 14.34
N ASP A 54 -4.87 10.51 14.13
CA ASP A 54 -4.73 9.07 14.07
C ASP A 54 -5.11 8.55 12.68
N ILE A 55 -4.52 7.41 12.31
CA ILE A 55 -4.95 6.61 11.18
C ILE A 55 -5.50 5.32 11.74
N GLU A 56 -6.72 4.99 11.33
CA GLU A 56 -7.49 3.85 11.78
C GLU A 56 -7.67 2.86 10.64
N TRP A 57 -7.43 1.57 10.88
CA TRP A 57 -7.63 0.50 9.91
C TRP A 57 -8.84 -0.35 10.25
N TYR A 58 -9.64 -0.57 9.22
CA TYR A 58 -10.89 -1.31 9.29
C TYR A 58 -10.81 -2.59 8.45
N SER A 59 -11.35 -3.69 8.98
CA SER A 59 -11.40 -4.99 8.28
C SER A 59 -12.77 -5.65 8.47
N PRO A 60 -13.28 -6.45 7.53
CA PRO A 60 -14.47 -7.27 7.78
C PRO A 60 -14.19 -8.44 8.75
N TYR A 61 -12.93 -8.79 9.00
CA TYR A 61 -12.58 -9.89 9.90
C TYR A 61 -12.61 -9.46 11.37
N ASN A 62 -13.03 -10.38 12.23
CA ASN A 62 -13.05 -10.20 13.68
C ASN A 62 -11.80 -10.80 14.33
N ASN A 63 -11.48 -10.33 15.53
CA ASN A 63 -10.43 -10.87 16.40
C ASN A 63 -9.03 -10.92 15.77
N LEU A 64 -8.73 -9.95 14.90
CA LEU A 64 -7.41 -9.78 14.30
C LEU A 64 -6.37 -9.42 15.37
N LYS A 65 -5.24 -10.13 15.36
CA LYS A 65 -4.07 -9.88 16.21
C LYS A 65 -2.81 -9.75 15.36
N PRO A 66 -1.80 -8.99 15.81
CA PRO A 66 -0.52 -8.89 15.10
C PRO A 66 0.08 -10.28 14.88
N ASN A 67 0.57 -10.54 13.67
CA ASN A 67 1.08 -11.84 13.27
C ASN A 67 2.25 -12.34 14.14
N GLU A 68 3.14 -11.43 14.55
CA GLU A 68 4.29 -11.72 15.41
C GLU A 68 3.94 -12.46 16.71
N ARG A 69 2.75 -12.18 17.24
CA ARG A 69 2.29 -12.68 18.55
C ARG A 69 1.35 -13.88 18.43
N SER A 70 1.20 -14.40 17.22
CA SER A 70 0.26 -15.47 16.92
C SER A 70 0.96 -16.82 16.86
N SER A 71 0.34 -17.86 17.45
CA SER A 71 0.79 -19.25 17.30
C SER A 71 0.62 -19.79 15.88
N VAL A 72 -0.07 -19.06 15.00
CA VAL A 72 -0.30 -19.40 13.59
C VAL A 72 0.49 -18.51 12.63
N SER A 73 1.61 -17.96 13.10
CA SER A 73 2.41 -16.99 12.33
C SER A 73 2.96 -17.58 11.03
N GLU A 74 3.40 -18.84 11.05
CA GLU A 74 3.87 -19.59 9.89
C GLU A 74 2.78 -19.71 8.81
N HIS A 75 1.61 -20.25 9.17
CA HIS A 75 0.45 -20.37 8.27
C HIS A 75 -0.01 -19.01 7.72
N SER A 76 0.05 -17.96 8.53
CA SER A 76 -0.33 -16.61 8.12
C SER A 76 0.68 -16.01 7.13
N ASN A 77 1.99 -16.27 7.35
CA ASN A 77 3.05 -15.89 6.42
C ASN A 77 2.93 -16.65 5.09
N GLU A 78 2.64 -17.96 5.12
CA GLU A 78 2.38 -18.75 3.91
C GLU A 78 1.25 -18.15 3.09
N LYS A 79 0.12 -17.81 3.72
CA LYS A 79 -1.00 -17.14 3.04
C LYS A 79 -0.63 -15.79 2.45
N TYR A 80 0.17 -15.00 3.16
CA TYR A 80 0.68 -13.73 2.66
C TYR A 80 1.52 -13.92 1.40
N TRP A 81 2.45 -14.88 1.41
CA TRP A 81 3.34 -15.12 0.27
C TRP A 81 2.63 -15.80 -0.89
N GLU A 82 1.63 -16.65 -0.65
CA GLU A 82 0.75 -17.17 -1.70
C GLU A 82 0.07 -16.02 -2.45
N PHE A 83 -0.53 -15.08 -1.71
CA PHE A 83 -1.10 -13.87 -2.27
C PHE A 83 -0.06 -13.04 -3.05
N TYR A 84 1.09 -12.78 -2.42
CA TYR A 84 2.12 -11.93 -3.01
C TYR A 84 2.66 -12.51 -4.33
N ASN A 85 2.84 -13.83 -4.41
CA ASN A 85 3.29 -14.51 -5.63
C ASN A 85 2.27 -14.39 -6.77
N GLU A 86 0.97 -14.53 -6.48
CA GLU A 86 -0.09 -14.31 -7.47
C GLU A 86 -0.10 -12.85 -7.94
N LEU A 87 0.06 -11.90 -7.01
CA LEU A 87 0.10 -10.48 -7.31
C LEU A 87 1.33 -10.14 -8.18
N GLU A 88 2.49 -10.69 -7.86
CA GLU A 88 3.71 -10.49 -8.61
C GLU A 88 3.57 -11.02 -10.04
N SER A 89 2.90 -12.17 -10.22
CA SER A 89 2.56 -12.70 -11.55
C SER A 89 1.70 -11.71 -12.34
N LYS A 90 0.71 -11.08 -11.71
CA LYS A 90 -0.12 -10.03 -12.35
C LYS A 90 0.68 -8.77 -12.68
N ILE A 91 1.57 -8.32 -11.80
CA ILE A 91 2.48 -7.19 -12.05
C ILE A 91 3.41 -7.51 -13.24
N LYS A 92 3.91 -8.74 -13.35
CA LYS A 92 4.72 -9.21 -14.50
C LYS A 92 3.92 -9.29 -15.80
N GLN A 93 2.60 -9.50 -15.74
CA GLN A 93 1.73 -9.42 -16.92
C GLN A 93 1.56 -7.96 -17.35
N LEU A 94 1.31 -7.04 -16.41
CA LEU A 94 1.21 -5.60 -16.67
C LEU A 94 2.49 -5.04 -17.32
N SER A 95 3.67 -5.51 -16.91
CA SER A 95 4.93 -5.01 -17.47
C SER A 95 5.14 -5.31 -18.96
N ARG A 96 4.39 -6.26 -19.51
CA ARG A 96 4.43 -6.59 -20.93
C ARG A 96 3.58 -5.65 -21.78
N ALA A 97 2.65 -4.90 -21.18
CA ALA A 97 1.62 -4.17 -21.90
C ALA A 97 2.06 -2.86 -22.56
N ASN A 98 3.24 -2.35 -22.20
CA ASN A 98 3.90 -1.19 -22.79
C ASN A 98 3.08 0.13 -22.82
N ASP A 99 1.94 0.21 -22.13
CA ASP A 99 1.17 1.45 -21.96
C ASP A 99 1.51 2.18 -20.64
N GLU A 100 1.12 3.45 -20.53
CA GLU A 100 1.41 4.28 -19.35
C GLU A 100 0.59 3.85 -18.12
N ASN A 101 -0.66 3.44 -18.34
CA ASN A 101 -1.56 2.99 -17.27
C ASN A 101 -1.05 1.69 -16.62
N ALA A 102 -0.57 0.72 -17.41
CA ALA A 102 0.05 -0.49 -16.88
C ALA A 102 1.29 -0.18 -16.03
N ARG A 103 2.12 0.79 -16.45
CA ARG A 103 3.27 1.25 -15.66
C ARG A 103 2.84 1.92 -14.36
N ASP A 104 1.78 2.75 -14.39
CA ASP A 104 1.19 3.37 -13.20
C ASP A 104 0.73 2.30 -12.20
N TRP A 105 -0.05 1.33 -12.67
CA TRP A 105 -0.54 0.23 -11.84
C TRP A 105 0.59 -0.60 -11.25
N MET A 106 1.61 -0.96 -12.03
CA MET A 106 2.78 -1.66 -11.51
C MET A 106 3.45 -0.88 -10.38
N SER A 107 3.68 0.42 -10.59
CA SER A 107 4.31 1.29 -9.60
C SER A 107 3.47 1.40 -8.32
N LEU A 108 2.15 1.59 -8.46
CA LEU A 108 1.21 1.64 -7.35
C LEU A 108 1.19 0.33 -6.56
N LEU A 109 1.03 -0.82 -7.24
CA LEU A 109 0.93 -2.13 -6.59
C LEU A 109 2.25 -2.50 -5.88
N ASN A 110 3.40 -2.24 -6.49
CA ASN A 110 4.71 -2.49 -5.86
C ASN A 110 4.89 -1.64 -4.59
N LYS A 111 4.43 -0.39 -4.58
CA LYS A 111 4.50 0.45 -3.38
C LYS A 111 3.55 -0.01 -2.28
N VAL A 112 2.33 -0.41 -2.64
CA VAL A 112 1.28 -0.81 -1.68
C VAL A 112 1.64 -2.13 -1.00
N PHE A 113 2.13 -3.10 -1.77
CA PHE A 113 2.38 -4.46 -1.30
C PHE A 113 3.85 -4.76 -1.02
N SER A 114 4.66 -3.72 -0.88
CA SER A 114 6.06 -3.81 -0.43
C SER A 114 6.08 -4.48 0.96
N PRO A 115 6.69 -5.68 1.12
CA PRO A 115 6.64 -6.44 2.37
C PRO A 115 7.19 -5.68 3.57
N GLU A 116 8.23 -4.88 3.37
CA GLU A 116 8.83 -4.01 4.38
C GLU A 116 7.91 -2.87 4.84
N ASN A 117 6.84 -2.58 4.10
CA ASN A 117 5.86 -1.55 4.44
C ASN A 117 4.47 -2.14 4.65
N ASN A 118 4.39 -3.43 4.98
CA ASN A 118 3.16 -4.13 5.28
C ASN A 118 3.22 -4.72 6.68
N ILE A 119 2.15 -4.55 7.46
CA ILE A 119 2.00 -5.21 8.77
C ILE A 119 0.88 -6.24 8.64
N LEU A 120 1.17 -7.47 9.04
CA LEU A 120 0.26 -8.59 8.93
C LEU A 120 -0.53 -8.80 10.23
N PHE A 121 -1.84 -8.91 10.11
CA PHE A 121 -2.74 -9.32 11.19
C PHE A 121 -3.45 -10.61 10.82
N THR A 122 -3.75 -11.44 11.81
CA THR A 122 -4.39 -12.75 11.63
C THR A 122 -5.40 -13.04 12.73
N ASN A 123 -6.47 -13.75 12.41
CA ASN A 123 -7.43 -14.29 13.40
C ASN A 123 -7.28 -15.82 13.56
N GLY A 124 -6.24 -16.44 12.98
CA GLY A 124 -6.08 -17.89 12.90
C GLY A 124 -6.46 -18.48 11.54
N THR A 125 -7.46 -17.89 10.88
CA THR A 125 -8.01 -18.36 9.61
C THR A 125 -7.74 -17.37 8.49
N ASP A 126 -8.08 -16.11 8.68
CA ASP A 126 -7.95 -15.02 7.72
C ASP A 126 -6.75 -14.14 8.08
N ILE A 127 -6.21 -13.48 7.06
CA ILE A 127 -5.16 -12.47 7.22
C ILE A 127 -5.63 -11.12 6.69
N CYS A 128 -5.11 -10.06 7.29
CA CYS A 128 -5.38 -8.69 6.90
C CYS A 128 -4.09 -7.87 6.88
N ILE A 129 -3.89 -7.10 5.83
CA ILE A 129 -2.70 -6.30 5.57
C ILE A 129 -2.98 -4.84 5.91
N VAL A 130 -2.19 -4.30 6.82
CA VAL A 130 -2.05 -2.86 7.08
C VAL A 130 -0.95 -2.31 6.18
N TRP A 131 -1.21 -1.18 5.52
CA TRP A 131 -0.40 -0.65 4.40
C TRP A 131 -0.51 0.88 4.33
N GLY A 132 0.31 1.50 3.47
CA GLY A 132 0.23 2.92 3.11
C GLY A 132 1.23 3.84 3.81
N TRP A 133 2.00 3.32 4.77
CA TRP A 133 3.03 4.03 5.53
C TRP A 133 4.33 3.24 5.51
N LYS A 134 5.44 3.93 5.75
CA LYS A 134 6.75 3.32 5.85
C LYS A 134 6.92 2.69 7.23
N PHE A 135 6.61 1.40 7.35
CA PHE A 135 6.66 0.67 8.61
C PHE A 135 8.04 0.05 8.91
N GLU A 136 8.84 -0.21 7.88
CA GLU A 136 10.15 -0.88 8.00
C GLU A 136 10.05 -2.25 8.71
N ASN A 137 9.00 -3.00 8.38
CA ASN A 137 8.69 -4.29 8.96
C ASN A 137 9.51 -5.43 8.35
N ASN A 138 10.27 -6.15 9.19
CA ASN A 138 11.06 -7.31 8.77
C ASN A 138 10.53 -8.65 9.29
N GLN A 139 9.27 -8.71 9.74
CA GLN A 139 8.72 -9.85 10.47
C GLN A 139 7.92 -10.83 9.59
N ILE A 140 7.59 -10.44 8.36
CA ILE A 140 6.91 -11.32 7.40
C ILE A 140 7.96 -12.22 6.77
N VAL A 141 8.18 -13.39 7.38
CA VAL A 141 9.20 -14.35 6.95
C VAL A 141 8.72 -15.13 5.73
N ARG A 142 9.60 -15.31 4.74
CA ARG A 142 9.33 -16.13 3.56
C ARG A 142 9.61 -17.62 3.86
N PRO A 143 8.61 -18.52 3.76
CA PRO A 143 8.76 -19.92 4.18
C PRO A 143 9.86 -20.70 3.43
N ASP A 144 10.07 -20.41 2.14
CA ASP A 144 11.10 -21.07 1.32
C ASP A 144 12.55 -20.76 1.78
N LEU A 145 12.77 -19.64 2.48
CA LEU A 145 14.07 -19.30 3.06
C LEU A 145 14.36 -20.06 4.36
N LEU A 146 13.33 -20.58 5.05
CA LEU A 146 13.50 -21.34 6.30
C LEU A 146 13.99 -22.77 6.05
N MET A 147 13.57 -23.40 4.95
CA MET A 147 14.05 -24.74 4.57
C MET A 147 15.56 -24.75 4.30
N SER A 148 16.11 -23.71 3.66
CA SER A 148 17.54 -23.60 3.38
C SER A 148 18.43 -23.44 4.62
N THR A 149 17.87 -23.05 5.77
CA THR A 149 18.64 -22.83 7.01
C THR A 149 18.72 -24.09 7.86
N ASN A 150 17.68 -24.93 7.85
CA ASN A 150 17.68 -26.19 8.59
C ASN A 150 18.61 -27.25 7.98
N ASP A 151 18.86 -27.21 6.67
CA ASP A 151 19.82 -28.10 6.00
C ASP A 151 21.29 -27.77 6.31
N GLN A 152 21.60 -26.58 6.86
CA GLN A 152 22.97 -26.18 7.19
C GLN A 152 23.35 -26.41 8.66
N LEU A 153 22.41 -26.77 9.53
CA LEU A 153 22.66 -26.98 10.96
C LEU A 153 22.91 -28.45 11.35
N GLU A 154 22.75 -29.41 10.42
CA GLU A 154 23.05 -30.83 10.67
C GLU A 154 24.47 -31.27 10.25
N VAL A 155 25.27 -30.40 9.64
CA VAL A 155 26.65 -30.71 9.21
C VAL A 155 27.68 -29.97 10.09
N SER A 156 27.57 -30.14 11.41
CA SER A 156 28.63 -29.73 12.33
C SER A 156 28.69 -30.69 13.50
N ASN A 157 29.12 -31.92 13.22
CA ASN A 157 29.74 -32.84 14.17
C ASN A 157 30.28 -34.05 13.37
N GLN A 158 31.43 -33.87 12.73
CA GLN A 158 32.44 -34.91 12.57
C GLN A 158 33.71 -34.27 12.00
N ASP A 159 34.61 -33.90 12.91
CA ASP A 159 36.04 -33.85 12.59
C ASP A 159 36.49 -35.26 12.19
N VAL A 160 37.35 -35.34 11.17
CA VAL A 160 38.77 -35.70 11.30
C VAL A 160 39.32 -35.97 9.89
N ASP A 161 40.31 -35.14 9.53
CA ASP A 161 41.47 -35.42 8.65
C ASP A 161 41.24 -35.76 7.17
N GLU A 162 42.08 -35.35 6.23
CA GLU A 162 43.19 -34.40 6.20
C GLU A 162 43.55 -34.28 4.70
N LEU A 163 43.73 -33.03 4.27
CA LEU A 163 44.60 -32.58 3.18
C LEU A 163 44.42 -33.06 1.72
N THR A 164 44.05 -32.06 0.91
CA THR A 164 44.83 -31.53 -0.25
C THR A 164 44.91 -32.38 -1.52
N ASN A 165 44.90 -31.85 -2.74
CA ASN A 165 45.08 -30.48 -3.21
C ASN A 165 44.39 -30.35 -4.56
N PHE A 166 43.69 -29.23 -4.74
CA PHE A 166 43.35 -28.71 -6.07
C PHE A 166 44.60 -28.13 -6.72
N SER A 167 44.79 -28.46 -8.00
CA SER A 167 45.39 -27.58 -9.01
C SER A 167 45.09 -28.21 -10.37
N ASP A 168 44.86 -27.53 -11.48
CA ASP A 168 44.36 -26.20 -11.85
C ASP A 168 44.28 -26.30 -13.39
N GLN A 169 43.21 -25.75 -13.98
CA GLN A 169 43.09 -25.26 -15.37
C GLN A 169 43.59 -26.06 -16.60
N SER A 170 42.67 -26.18 -17.57
CA SER A 170 42.78 -25.82 -19.01
C SER A 170 41.98 -26.82 -19.87
N LYS A 171 41.46 -26.56 -21.08
CA LYS A 171 41.14 -25.39 -21.91
C LYS A 171 40.56 -26.02 -23.20
N ILE A 172 39.36 -25.59 -23.63
CA ILE A 172 38.92 -25.35 -25.03
C ILE A 172 38.47 -26.52 -25.99
N GLU A 173 37.32 -26.24 -26.65
CA GLU A 173 36.81 -26.63 -28.00
C GLU A 173 36.56 -28.12 -28.32
N SER A 174 35.61 -28.56 -29.16
CA SER A 174 34.64 -27.93 -30.09
C SER A 174 33.70 -29.00 -30.70
N GLU A 175 32.49 -28.57 -31.06
CA GLU A 175 31.71 -28.92 -32.27
C GLU A 175 31.06 -30.30 -32.56
N ALA A 176 29.74 -30.21 -32.83
CA ALA A 176 28.93 -30.85 -33.90
C ALA A 176 28.68 -32.38 -33.85
N ASN A 177 27.56 -32.98 -34.29
CA ASN A 177 26.49 -32.60 -35.21
C ASN A 177 25.30 -33.60 -35.09
N SER A 178 24.10 -33.13 -35.44
CA SER A 178 23.00 -33.81 -36.16
C SER A 178 22.21 -34.99 -35.54
N GLY A 179 20.87 -34.90 -35.61
CA GLY A 179 19.96 -36.06 -35.45
C GLY A 179 18.48 -35.74 -35.22
N GLU A 180 17.76 -35.45 -36.29
CA GLU A 180 16.35 -35.03 -36.45
C GLU A 180 15.26 -36.11 -36.20
N LYS A 181 14.10 -35.71 -35.63
CA LYS A 181 12.68 -36.05 -36.03
C LYS A 181 11.66 -35.64 -34.94
N VAL A 182 10.84 -34.60 -35.12
CA VAL A 182 9.56 -34.48 -35.88
C VAL A 182 8.30 -34.88 -35.10
N SER A 183 7.38 -33.90 -35.02
CA SER A 183 5.91 -33.92 -34.85
C SER A 183 5.28 -34.44 -33.56
N ASN A 184 4.58 -33.55 -32.86
CA ASN A 184 3.12 -33.46 -33.09
C ASN A 184 2.57 -32.07 -32.78
N LYS A 185 1.76 -31.58 -33.71
CA LYS A 185 0.86 -30.43 -33.57
C LYS A 185 -0.35 -30.88 -32.75
N GLU A 186 -0.72 -30.09 -31.74
CA GLU A 186 -2.14 -29.85 -31.45
C GLU A 186 -2.31 -28.34 -31.25
N GLU A 187 -3.13 -27.78 -32.13
CA GLU A 187 -3.64 -26.42 -32.09
C GLU A 187 -4.48 -26.28 -30.83
N ASP A 188 -4.21 -25.25 -30.02
CA ASP A 188 -5.24 -24.74 -29.13
C ASP A 188 -5.33 -23.22 -29.25
N LYS A 189 -6.58 -22.79 -29.36
CA LYS A 189 -7.01 -21.51 -29.89
C LYS A 189 -6.42 -20.33 -29.13
N LEU A 190 -5.89 -19.38 -29.90
CA LEU A 190 -5.77 -17.98 -29.54
C LEU A 190 -7.14 -17.46 -29.07
N VAL A 191 -7.34 -17.40 -27.76
CA VAL A 191 -8.27 -16.46 -27.17
C VAL A 191 -7.49 -15.16 -27.08
N GLU A 192 -7.78 -14.24 -28.00
CA GLU A 192 -7.47 -12.83 -27.81
C GLU A 192 -8.14 -12.38 -26.50
N GLU A 193 -7.38 -12.39 -25.40
CA GLU A 193 -7.71 -11.56 -24.25
C GLU A 193 -7.59 -10.12 -24.72
N GLU A 194 -8.72 -9.59 -25.19
CA GLU A 194 -8.85 -8.19 -25.52
C GLU A 194 -8.30 -7.35 -24.37
N PHE A 195 -7.30 -6.57 -24.76
CA PHE A 195 -6.52 -5.65 -23.98
C PHE A 195 -7.42 -4.54 -23.41
N PHE A 196 -8.16 -4.85 -22.35
CA PHE A 196 -9.14 -3.97 -21.69
C PHE A 196 -8.52 -2.86 -20.81
N TRP A 197 -7.28 -2.44 -21.10
CA TRP A 197 -6.64 -1.29 -20.45
C TRP A 197 -6.91 0.04 -21.16
N ARG A 198 -7.80 0.05 -22.16
CA ARG A 198 -8.18 1.26 -22.90
C ARG A 198 -9.29 2.04 -22.15
N ASP A 199 -8.82 2.86 -21.23
CA ASP A 199 -9.26 4.24 -20.96
C ASP A 199 -10.77 4.57 -21.04
N GLU A 200 -11.46 4.48 -19.89
CA GLU A 200 -12.63 5.35 -19.59
C GLU A 200 -12.15 6.50 -18.69
N SER A 201 -11.45 7.47 -19.28
CA SER A 201 -11.27 8.80 -18.69
C SER A 201 -12.35 9.74 -19.24
N GLU A 202 -13.53 9.73 -18.63
CA GLU A 202 -14.26 10.97 -18.45
C GLU A 202 -14.04 11.47 -17.02
N VAL A 203 -13.24 12.54 -16.96
CA VAL A 203 -12.99 13.37 -15.80
C VAL A 203 -14.34 13.78 -15.19
N GLN A 204 -14.74 13.15 -14.08
CA GLN A 204 -15.71 13.77 -13.19
C GLN A 204 -14.93 14.61 -12.18
N GLU A 205 -14.90 15.93 -12.42
CA GLU A 205 -14.63 16.92 -11.38
C GLU A 205 -15.55 16.61 -10.19
N GLN A 206 -14.98 16.09 -9.09
CA GLN A 206 -15.72 15.96 -7.85
C GLN A 206 -16.01 17.35 -7.30
N VAL A 207 -17.20 17.84 -7.61
CA VAL A 207 -17.88 18.92 -6.92
C VAL A 207 -17.87 18.61 -5.43
N ILE A 208 -17.19 19.46 -4.66
CA ILE A 208 -17.23 19.47 -3.20
C ILE A 208 -18.69 19.76 -2.80
N ILE A 209 -19.42 18.72 -2.40
CA ILE A 209 -20.78 18.87 -1.87
C ILE A 209 -20.64 19.43 -0.45
N ASP A 210 -21.10 20.67 -0.30
CA ASP A 210 -21.37 21.35 0.96
C ASP A 210 -22.54 20.65 1.68
N PRO A 211 -22.37 20.04 2.87
CA PRO A 211 -23.48 19.51 3.63
C PRO A 211 -24.11 20.65 4.45
N THR A 212 -24.91 21.49 3.79
CA THR A 212 -25.93 22.31 4.45
C THR A 212 -27.26 21.57 4.37
N ASP A 213 -27.58 20.79 5.40
CA ASP A 213 -28.82 20.91 6.20
C ASP A 213 -29.12 19.65 7.04
N LYS A 214 -28.99 19.87 8.35
CA LYS A 214 -29.91 19.49 9.43
C LYS A 214 -30.01 18.03 9.93
N GLU A 215 -29.94 18.01 11.26
CA GLU A 215 -30.47 17.05 12.22
C GLU A 215 -29.64 15.79 12.48
N THR A 216 -28.66 15.93 13.37
CA THR A 216 -28.64 15.19 14.66
C THR A 216 -27.53 15.73 15.57
N MET A 217 -27.93 16.28 16.72
CA MET A 217 -27.07 16.46 17.91
C MET A 217 -27.38 15.32 18.89
N PRO A 218 -26.48 14.90 19.82
CA PRO A 218 -25.52 15.75 20.50
C PRO A 218 -24.10 15.16 20.72
N ALA A 219 -23.08 16.00 20.54
CA ALA A 219 -21.87 15.95 21.35
C ALA A 219 -21.25 17.36 21.34
N GLU A 220 -20.97 17.90 22.51
CA GLU A 220 -20.50 19.26 22.73
C GLU A 220 -19.11 19.50 22.10
N ALA A 221 -19.09 19.81 20.80
CA ALA A 221 -17.93 20.40 20.17
C ALA A 221 -17.94 21.92 20.46
N LYS A 222 -16.97 22.39 21.23
CA LYS A 222 -16.73 23.83 21.41
C LYS A 222 -16.57 24.45 20.02
N PRO A 223 -17.28 25.54 19.69
CA PRO A 223 -17.23 26.13 18.36
C PRO A 223 -15.78 26.50 18.03
N SER A 224 -15.28 25.94 16.93
CA SER A 224 -13.89 26.13 16.50
C SER A 224 -13.66 27.61 16.21
N PHE A 225 -12.49 28.14 16.58
CA PHE A 225 -12.14 29.56 16.33
C PHE A 225 -12.30 29.94 14.86
N LEU A 226 -12.14 29.00 13.93
CA LEU A 226 -12.33 29.23 12.50
C LEU A 226 -13.80 29.43 12.12
N GLU A 227 -14.74 28.77 12.79
CA GLU A 227 -16.18 29.01 12.59
C GLU A 227 -16.58 30.38 13.12
N PHE A 228 -16.02 30.77 14.27
CA PHE A 228 -16.14 32.15 14.76
C PHE A 228 -15.55 33.14 13.75
N LEU A 229 -14.35 32.89 13.23
CA LEU A 229 -13.70 33.77 12.26
C LEU A 229 -14.53 33.89 10.96
N LYS A 230 -15.08 32.77 10.48
CA LYS A 230 -15.96 32.72 9.30
C LYS A 230 -17.25 33.51 9.53
N TYR A 231 -17.92 33.32 10.66
CA TYR A 231 -19.11 34.08 11.04
C TYR A 231 -18.80 35.57 11.23
N PHE A 232 -17.68 35.88 11.88
CA PHE A 232 -17.25 37.24 12.16
C PHE A 232 -16.88 37.99 10.88
N ALA A 233 -16.14 37.36 9.97
CA ALA A 233 -15.83 37.93 8.66
C ALA A 233 -17.10 38.13 7.82
N SER A 234 -18.03 37.17 7.84
CA SER A 234 -19.27 37.28 7.07
C SER A 234 -20.19 38.40 7.58
N LYS A 235 -20.38 38.52 8.90
CA LYS A 235 -21.35 39.45 9.49
C LYS A 235 -20.76 40.82 9.87
N TYR A 236 -19.49 40.85 10.27
CA TYR A 236 -18.83 42.04 10.80
C TYR A 236 -17.63 42.47 9.95
N TRP A 237 -17.63 42.19 8.64
CA TRP A 237 -16.52 42.55 7.75
C TRP A 237 -16.19 44.04 7.73
N TRP A 238 -17.19 44.90 7.92
CA TRP A 238 -17.00 46.35 8.04
C TRP A 238 -16.12 46.73 9.24
N LEU A 239 -16.14 45.95 10.32
CA LEU A 239 -15.32 46.19 11.52
C LEU A 239 -13.84 45.93 11.24
N LEU A 240 -13.51 44.98 10.37
CA LEU A 240 -12.14 44.78 9.87
C LEU A 240 -11.65 45.98 9.05
N ILE A 241 -12.52 46.58 8.24
CA ILE A 241 -12.19 47.79 7.47
C ILE A 241 -11.97 48.99 8.42
N VAL A 242 -12.83 49.15 9.43
CA VAL A 242 -12.68 50.20 10.45
C VAL A 242 -11.39 50.00 11.26
N LEU A 243 -11.07 48.77 11.64
CA LEU A 243 -9.81 48.43 12.34
C LEU A 243 -8.60 48.78 11.47
N LEU A 244 -8.62 48.43 10.19
CA LEU A 244 -7.56 48.75 9.23
C LEU A 244 -7.40 50.27 9.08
N ALA A 245 -8.50 51.01 8.96
CA ALA A 245 -8.49 52.47 8.87
C ALA A 245 -7.91 53.12 10.15
N LEU A 246 -8.23 52.57 11.32
CA LEU A 246 -7.71 53.04 12.60
C LEU A 246 -6.20 52.74 12.73
N LEU A 247 -5.76 51.55 12.30
CA LEU A 247 -4.34 51.20 12.21
C LEU A 247 -3.58 52.14 11.26
N ALA A 248 -4.13 52.40 10.08
CA ALA A 248 -3.57 53.35 9.13
C ALA A 248 -3.51 54.77 9.71
N PHE A 249 -4.55 55.20 10.43
CA PHE A 249 -4.57 56.50 11.10
C PHE A 249 -3.50 56.60 12.19
N ILE A 250 -3.31 55.56 13.01
CA ILE A 250 -2.24 55.51 14.00
C ILE A 250 -0.86 55.56 13.33
N LEU A 251 -0.66 54.82 12.24
CA LEU A 251 0.60 54.82 11.49
C LEU A 251 0.91 56.19 10.88
N LEU A 252 -0.10 56.83 10.28
CA LEU A 252 0.03 58.19 9.73
C LEU A 252 0.28 59.22 10.83
N TYR A 253 -0.43 59.13 11.96
CA TYR A 253 -0.21 60.01 13.10
C TYR A 253 1.21 59.85 13.66
N LYS A 254 1.67 58.61 13.86
CA LYS A 254 3.04 58.32 14.29
C LYS A 254 4.08 58.83 13.29
N SER A 255 3.78 58.75 11.98
CA SER A 255 4.64 59.29 10.92
C SER A 255 4.66 60.83 10.86
N LEU A 256 3.63 61.52 11.36
CA LEU A 256 3.59 62.99 11.41
C LEU A 256 4.20 63.57 12.70
N THR A 257 4.34 62.75 13.74
CA THR A 257 4.81 63.18 15.07
C THR A 257 6.29 62.80 15.34
N ILE A 258 6.97 62.27 14.33
CA ILE A 258 8.43 62.04 14.25
C ILE A 258 8.98 62.99 13.20
#